data_AF-A0A2E6A6K1-F1
#
_entry.id   AF-A0A2E6A6K1-F1
#
_cell.length_a   1.000
_cell.length_b   1.000
_cell.length_c   1.000
_cell.angle_alpha   90.00
_cell.angle_beta   90.00
_cell.angle_gamma   90.00
#
_symmetry.space_group_name_H-M   'P 1'
#
loop_
_entity.id
_entity.type
_entity.pdbx_description
1 polymer ?
#
loop_
_entity_poly.entity_id
_entity_poly.type
_entity_poly.pdbx_seq_one_letter_code
_entity_poly.pdbx_strand_id
1 'polypeptide(L)' 'MTLPPYSAWRPIPPGSITELVAPFENWCLCGGMSVDWLAGRSTRPHGDTDIGVFRSEVEACLTAVGYLGAD' A
#
# COMPACT_ATOMS: atom_id res chain seq x y z
N MET A 1 -9.96 -5.53 -21.52
CA MET A 1 -10.11 -4.97 -20.16
C MET A 1 -9.72 -3.50 -20.23
N THR A 2 -10.61 -2.58 -19.87
CA THR A 2 -10.32 -1.14 -19.91
C THR A 2 -9.67 -0.76 -18.58
N LEU A 3 -8.49 -0.14 -18.60
CA LEU A 3 -7.86 0.33 -17.36
C LEU A 3 -8.69 1.47 -16.76
N PRO A 4 -8.85 1.53 -15.43
CA PRO A 4 -9.52 2.65 -14.79
C PRO A 4 -8.76 3.96 -15.07
N PRO A 5 -9.45 5.11 -15.18
CA PRO A 5 -8.79 6.40 -15.36
C PRO A 5 -7.94 6.72 -14.14
N TYR A 6 -6.86 7.49 -14.31
CA TYR A 6 -5.99 7.90 -13.20
C TYR A 6 -6.77 8.58 -12.06
N SER A 7 -7.83 9.31 -12.39
CA SER A 7 -8.72 9.96 -11.41
C SER A 7 -9.55 8.99 -10.55
N ALA A 8 -9.63 7.71 -10.91
CA ALA A 8 -10.25 6.68 -10.08
C ALA A 8 -9.33 6.17 -8.96
N TRP A 9 -8.03 6.49 -9.02
CA TRP A 9 -7.09 6.14 -7.98
C TRP A 9 -7.47 6.81 -6.64
N ARG A 10 -7.44 6.02 -5.58
CA ARG A 10 -7.67 6.49 -4.20
C ARG A 10 -6.59 5.87 -3.31
N PRO A 11 -5.91 6.67 -2.47
CA PRO A 11 -4.98 6.14 -1.49
C PRO A 11 -5.69 5.13 -0.59
N ILE A 12 -5.04 3.99 -0.35
CA ILE A 12 -5.51 3.03 0.64
C ILE A 12 -5.20 3.61 2.04
N PRO A 13 -6.17 3.72 2.96
CA PRO A 13 -5.90 4.17 4.31
C PRO A 13 -4.87 3.26 5.00
N PRO A 14 -3.92 3.79 5.80
CA PRO A 14 -2.90 2.97 6.46
C PRO A 14 -3.45 1.78 7.27
N GLY A 15 -4.61 1.93 7.92
CA GLY A 15 -5.25 0.82 8.64
C GLY A 15 -5.72 -0.33 7.75
N SER A 16 -6.13 -0.04 6.51
CA SER A 16 -6.56 -1.04 5.53
C SER A 16 -5.37 -1.76 4.88
N ILE A 17 -4.17 -1.17 4.91
CA ILE A 17 -2.95 -1.83 4.41
C ILE A 17 -2.66 -3.06 5.25
N THR A 18 -2.74 -2.96 6.58
CA THR A 18 -2.42 -4.06 7.50
C THR A 18 -3.21 -5.33 7.19
N GLU A 19 -4.49 -5.20 6.83
CA GLU A 19 -5.33 -6.33 6.42
C GLU A 19 -4.90 -6.89 5.06
N LEU A 20 -4.58 -6.01 4.11
CA LEU A 20 -4.18 -6.38 2.74
C LEU A 20 -2.86 -7.15 2.72
N VAL A 21 -1.91 -6.76 3.56
CA VAL A 21 -0.55 -7.35 3.61
C VAL A 21 -0.39 -8.38 4.73
N ALA A 22 -1.46 -8.74 5.43
CA ALA A 22 -1.43 -9.73 6.51
C ALA A 22 -0.69 -11.05 6.19
N PRO A 23 -0.62 -11.54 4.93
CA PRO A 23 0.18 -12.73 4.59
C PRO A 23 1.70 -12.59 4.74
N PHE A 24 2.26 -11.40 4.91
CA PHE A 24 3.69 -11.18 5.14
C PHE A 24 3.94 -10.08 6.17
N GLU A 25 4.85 -10.35 7.11
CA GLU A 25 5.03 -9.49 8.29
C GLU A 25 6.05 -8.38 8.08
N ASN A 26 6.93 -8.52 7.08
CA ASN A 26 8.04 -7.60 6.89
C ASN A 26 7.73 -6.51 5.87
N TRP A 27 6.97 -5.51 6.31
CA TRP A 27 6.71 -4.32 5.50
C TRP A 27 6.80 -3.06 6.35
N CYS A 28 6.93 -1.92 5.69
CA CYS A 28 6.87 -0.62 6.34
C CYS A 28 6.01 0.36 5.56
N LEU A 29 5.34 1.26 6.28
CA LEU A 29 4.69 2.43 5.67
C LEU A 29 5.78 3.38 5.15
N CYS A 30 5.63 3.84 3.92
CA CYS A 30 6.59 4.69 3.23
C CYS A 30 5.97 6.03 2.81
N GLY A 31 6.76 6.86 2.12
CA GLY A 31 6.29 8.06 1.46
C GLY A 31 5.79 9.16 2.39
N GLY A 32 4.84 9.96 1.91
CA GLY A 32 4.29 11.08 2.69
C GLY A 32 3.46 10.64 3.89
N MET A 33 2.80 9.48 3.81
CA MET A 33 1.96 8.97 4.89
C MET A 33 2.77 8.51 6.10
N SER A 34 3.99 7.99 5.92
CA SER A 34 4.84 7.63 7.05
C SER A 34 5.30 8.85 7.85
N VAL A 35 5.48 10.00 7.18
CA VAL A 35 5.77 11.29 7.83
C VAL A 35 4.58 11.74 8.68
N ASP A 36 3.37 11.70 8.13
CA ASP A 36 2.16 12.07 8.88
C ASP A 36 1.91 11.14 10.07
N TRP A 37 2.17 9.85 9.90
CA TRP A 37 2.10 8.86 10.97
C TRP A 37 3.08 9.17 12.10
N LEU A 38 4.35 9.45 11.77
CA LEU A 38 5.36 9.83 12.76
C LEU A 38 5.06 11.19 13.42
N ALA A 39 4.50 12.14 12.67
CA ALA A 39 4.14 13.47 13.14
C ALA A 39 2.86 13.51 13.99
N GLY A 40 2.08 12.41 14.01
CA GLY A 40 0.80 12.31 14.71
C GLY A 40 -0.30 13.24 14.16
N ARG A 41 -0.14 13.76 12.94
CA ARG A 41 -1.11 14.66 12.30
C ARG A 41 -0.99 14.61 10.79
N SER A 42 -2.07 14.96 10.09
CA SER A 42 -2.01 15.17 8.64
C SER A 42 -1.28 16.48 8.31
N THR A 43 -0.30 16.43 7.41
CA THR A 43 0.45 17.63 6.97
C THR A 43 -0.02 18.17 5.62
N ARG A 44 -0.58 17.31 4.76
CA ARG A 44 -1.15 17.65 3.45
C ARG A 44 -2.07 16.54 2.94
N PRO A 45 -2.89 16.78 1.89
CA PRO A 45 -3.51 15.70 1.12
C PRO A 45 -2.45 14.79 0.50
N HIS A 46 -2.67 13.47 0.53
CA HIS A 46 -1.85 12.46 -0.15
C HIS A 46 -2.61 11.86 -1.32
N GLY A 47 -1.92 11.71 -2.46
CA GLY A 47 -2.48 11.14 -3.69
C GLY A 47 -2.31 9.63 -3.80
N ASP A 48 -1.47 9.06 -2.96
CA ASP A 48 -1.02 7.67 -2.96
C ASP A 48 -0.69 7.19 -1.55
N THR A 49 -0.42 5.89 -1.47
CA THR A 49 0.01 5.18 -0.28
C THR A 49 1.14 4.26 -0.69
N ASP A 50 2.32 4.46 -0.08
CA ASP A 50 3.50 3.65 -0.37
C ASP A 50 3.77 2.65 0.76
N ILE A 51 4.15 1.43 0.40
CA ILE A 51 4.75 0.47 1.31
C ILE A 51 6.11 0.01 0.80
N GLY A 52 7.02 -0.28 1.72
CA GLY A 52 8.26 -0.99 1.44
C GLY A 52 8.14 -2.46 1.86
N VAL A 53 8.66 -3.36 1.05
CA VAL A 53 8.78 -4.81 1.34
C VAL A 53 10.19 -5.28 1.02
N PHE A 54 10.64 -6.38 1.63
CA PHE A 54 11.91 -6.97 1.19
C PHE A 54 11.78 -7.53 -0.22
N ARG A 55 12.86 -7.48 -1.00
CA ARG A 55 12.88 -8.03 -2.37
C ARG A 55 12.43 -9.50 -2.42
N SER A 56 12.79 -10.27 -1.40
CA SER A 56 12.41 -11.68 -1.25
C SER A 56 10.91 -11.92 -1.08
N GLU A 57 10.13 -10.88 -0.76
CA GLU A 57 8.69 -10.97 -0.48
C GLU A 57 7.83 -10.25 -1.53
N VAL A 58 8.44 -9.71 -2.60
CA VAL A 58 7.70 -8.98 -3.64
C VAL A 58 6.61 -9.84 -4.27
N GLU A 59 6.88 -11.14 -4.53
CA GLU A 59 5.88 -12.04 -5.09
C GLU A 59 4.70 -12.26 -4.13
N ALA A 60 4.98 -12.54 -2.86
CA ALA A 60 3.96 -12.68 -1.82
C ALA A 60 3.12 -11.41 -1.67
N CYS A 61 3.76 -10.24 -1.72
CA CYS A 61 3.08 -8.95 -1.73
C CYS A 61 2.16 -8.79 -2.94
N LEU A 62 2.64 -9.11 -4.15
CA LEU A 62 1.84 -8.98 -5.37
C LEU A 62 0.67 -9.98 -5.41
N THR A 63 0.83 -11.17 -4.85
CA THR A 63 -0.27 -12.13 -4.66
C THR A 63 -1.29 -11.60 -3.65
N ALA A 64 -0.84 -11.11 -2.50
CA ALA A 64 -1.71 -10.59 -1.43
C ALA A 64 -2.57 -9.39 -1.90
N VAL A 65 -2.01 -8.51 -2.72
CA VAL A 65 -2.77 -7.38 -3.32
C VAL A 65 -3.61 -7.78 -4.53
N GLY A 66 -3.68 -9.08 -4.87
CA GLY A 66 -4.48 -9.61 -5.96
C GLY A 66 -3.95 -9.30 -7.36
N TYR A 67 -2.68 -8.91 -7.49
CA TYR A 67 -2.05 -8.64 -8.78
C TYR A 67 -1.61 -9.94 -9.47
N LEU A 68 -1.00 -10.85 -8.71
CA LEU A 68 -0.75 -12.23 -9.16
C LEU A 68 -1.94 -13.06 -8.68
N GLY A 69 -2.79 -13.51 -9.60
CA GLY A 69 -3.98 -14.27 -9.25
C GLY A 69 -3.66 -15.50 -8.40
N ALA A 70 -4.54 -15.82 -7.46
CA ALA A 70 -4.75 -17.21 -7.08
C ALA A 70 -5.38 -17.90 -8.30
N ASP A 71 -4.82 -19.02 -8.73
CA ASP A 71 -5.44 -19.87 -9.75
C ASP A 71 -6.91 -20.19 -9.45
#